data_AF-A0A969NCM0-F1
#
_entry.id   AF-A0A969NCM0-F1
#
_cell.length_a   1.000
_cell.length_b   1.000
_cell.length_c   1.000
_cell.angle_alpha   90.00
_cell.angle_beta   90.00
_cell.angle_gamma   90.00
#
_symmetry.space_group_name_H-M   'P 1'
#
loop_
_entity.id
_entity.type
_entity.pdbx_description
1 polymer ?
#
loop_
_entity_poly.entity_id
_entity_poly.type
_entity_poly.pdbx_seq_one_letter_code
_entity_poly.pdbx_strand_id
1 'polypeptide(L)' 'MWNCLDEDFPKAHMLNLGFRGATLASCAWYFDRIVLPFEPKSILLYAGDNDLGNERYPEEVLIFFNSLYRW' A
#
# COMPACT_ATOMS: atom_id res chain seq x y z
N MET A 1 10.27 2.30 -7.62
CA MET A 1 9.47 1.06 -7.60
C MET A 1 10.48 -0.09 -7.55
N TRP A 2 10.23 -1.11 -6.72
CA TRP A 2 11.17 -2.23 -6.58
C TRP A 2 11.32 -3.00 -7.89
N ASN A 3 12.58 -3.24 -8.28
CA ASN A 3 12.90 -3.93 -9.53
C ASN A 3 12.94 -5.45 -9.38
N CYS A 4 13.34 -5.96 -8.19
CA CYS A 4 13.40 -7.40 -7.92
C CYS A 4 13.06 -7.71 -6.46
N LEU A 5 11.77 -7.97 -6.18
CA LEU A 5 11.33 -8.32 -4.82
C LEU A 5 11.89 -9.68 -4.36
N ASP A 6 12.17 -10.58 -5.30
CA ASP A 6 12.72 -11.91 -4.99
C ASP A 6 14.18 -11.81 -4.52
N GLU A 7 14.94 -10.81 -4.96
CA GLU A 7 16.30 -10.55 -4.47
C GLU A 7 16.27 -9.92 -3.07
N ASP A 8 15.35 -8.99 -2.83
CA ASP A 8 15.22 -8.29 -1.54
C ASP A 8 14.61 -9.19 -0.45
N PHE A 9 13.72 -10.11 -0.85
CA PHE A 9 13.00 -11.01 0.06
C PHE A 9 13.06 -12.47 -0.41
N PRO A 10 14.25 -13.10 -0.49
CA PRO A 10 14.45 -14.41 -1.14
C PRO A 10 13.76 -15.59 -0.43
N LYS A 11 13.22 -15.37 0.76
CA LYS A 11 12.52 -16.38 1.57
C LYS A 11 11.02 -16.13 1.69
N ALA A 12 10.50 -15.07 1.06
CA ALA A 12 9.10 -14.72 1.11
C ALA A 12 8.49 -14.76 -0.29
N HIS A 13 7.27 -15.27 -0.40
CA HIS A 13 6.47 -15.11 -1.61
C HIS A 13 5.89 -13.70 -1.63
N MET A 14 6.53 -12.81 -2.39
CA MET A 14 6.14 -11.41 -2.49
C MET A 14 5.26 -11.19 -3.72
N LEU A 15 4.18 -10.42 -3.55
CA LEU A 15 3.35 -9.93 -4.65
C LEU A 15 3.35 -8.40 -4.62
N ASN A 16 3.82 -7.77 -5.70
CA ASN A 16 3.76 -6.32 -5.83
C ASN A 16 2.36 -5.90 -6.30
N LEU A 17 1.60 -5.27 -5.41
CA LEU A 17 0.29 -4.67 -5.72
C LEU A 17 0.36 -3.15 -5.89
N GLY A 18 1.57 -2.57 -5.93
CA GLY A 18 1.79 -1.15 -6.11
C GLY A 18 1.50 -0.68 -7.54
N PHE A 19 0.93 0.52 -7.66
CA PHE A 19 0.62 1.15 -8.94
C PHE A 19 1.06 2.62 -8.95
N ARG A 20 1.28 3.17 -10.15
CA ARG A 20 1.74 4.55 -10.32
C ARG A 20 0.66 5.54 -9.84
N GLY A 21 1.08 6.52 -9.05
CA GLY A 21 0.17 7.56 -8.52
C GLY A 21 -0.73 7.06 -7.38
N ALA A 22 -0.41 5.92 -6.77
CA ALA A 22 -1.15 5.41 -5.63
C ALA A 22 -1.15 6.41 -4.47
N THR A 23 -2.34 6.73 -3.98
CA THR A 23 -2.59 7.46 -2.74
C THR A 23 -3.13 6.51 -1.67
N LEU A 24 -3.02 6.84 -0.39
CA LEU A 24 -3.59 6.00 0.68
C LEU A 24 -5.11 5.84 0.53
N ALA A 25 -5.81 6.86 0.04
CA ALA A 25 -7.23 6.79 -0.28
C ALA A 25 -7.53 5.72 -1.36
N SER A 26 -6.72 5.69 -2.43
CA SER A 26 -6.86 4.66 -3.47
C SER A 26 -6.51 3.26 -2.97
N CYS A 27 -5.50 3.13 -2.12
CA CYS A 27 -5.15 1.86 -1.48
C CYS A 27 -6.31 1.34 -0.63
N ALA A 28 -6.91 2.19 0.20
CA ALA A 28 -8.08 1.84 1.01
C ALA A 28 -9.27 1.41 0.15
N TRP A 29 -9.53 2.14 -0.94
CA TRP A 29 -10.63 1.84 -1.85
C TRP A 29 -10.51 0.46 -2.53
N TYR A 30 -9.31 0.07 -2.93
CA TYR A 30 -9.10 -1.20 -3.64
C TYR A 30 -8.75 -2.38 -2.75
N PHE A 31 -8.47 -2.15 -1.46
CA PHE A 31 -7.92 -3.14 -0.53
C PHE A 31 -8.69 -4.47 -0.55
N ASP A 32 -10.00 -4.42 -0.35
CA ASP A 32 -10.87 -5.60 -0.33
C ASP A 32 -10.84 -6.42 -1.63
N ARG A 33 -10.63 -5.73 -2.76
CA ARG A 33 -10.65 -6.34 -4.08
C ARG A 33 -9.30 -6.97 -4.45
N ILE A 34 -8.19 -6.36 -4.05
CA ILE A 34 -6.87 -6.73 -4.59
C ILE A 34 -5.90 -7.27 -3.55
N VAL A 35 -6.17 -7.08 -2.25
CA VAL A 35 -5.32 -7.58 -1.16
C VAL A 35 -5.96 -8.80 -0.51
N LEU A 36 -7.22 -8.69 -0.06
CA LEU A 36 -7.87 -9.74 0.73
C LEU A 36 -7.98 -11.12 0.06
N PRO A 37 -8.23 -11.24 -1.25
CA PRO A 37 -8.34 -12.54 -1.90
C PRO A 37 -7.05 -13.39 -1.85
N PHE A 38 -5.90 -12.77 -1.54
CA PHE A 38 -4.63 -13.46 -1.40
C PHE A 38 -4.33 -13.93 0.03
N GLU A 39 -5.21 -13.65 0.99
CA GLU A 39 -5.05 -14.03 2.41
C GLU A 39 -3.63 -13.75 2.95
N PRO A 40 -3.14 -12.50 2.84
CA PRO A 40 -1.75 -12.19 3.14
C PRO A 40 -1.44 -12.40 4.62
N LYS A 41 -0.31 -13.05 4.91
CA LYS A 41 0.20 -13.19 6.29
C LYS A 41 0.83 -11.90 6.83
N SER A 42 1.31 -11.05 5.92
CA SER A 42 1.97 -9.78 6.21
C SER A 42 1.75 -8.81 5.05
N ILE A 43 1.73 -7.52 5.35
CA ILE A 43 1.62 -6.45 4.34
C ILE A 43 2.78 -5.48 4.55
N LEU A 44 3.48 -5.17 3.46
CA LEU A 44 4.47 -4.09 3.40
C LEU A 44 3.84 -2.89 2.71
N LEU A 45 3.53 -1.84 3.46
CA LEU A 45 2.91 -0.63 2.94
C LEU A 45 3.95 0.47 2.74
N TYR A 46 4.15 0.90 1.50
CA TYR A 46 4.89 2.11 1.13
C TYR A 46 3.95 3.01 0.31
N ALA A 47 3.41 4.05 0.96
CA ALA A 47 2.45 4.99 0.38
C ALA A 47 2.45 6.30 1.18
N GLY A 48 1.90 7.37 0.60
CA GLY A 48 1.77 8.70 1.22
C GLY A 48 2.61 9.79 0.54
N ASP A 49 3.59 9.42 -0.27
CA ASP A 49 4.40 10.33 -1.08
C ASP A 49 3.56 11.09 -2.12
N ASN A 50 2.68 10.39 -2.84
CA ASN A 50 1.75 11.02 -3.79
C ASN A 50 0.67 11.85 -3.08
N ASP A 51 0.21 11.43 -1.90
CA ASP A 51 -0.77 12.20 -1.12
C ASP A 51 -0.20 13.57 -0.78
N LEU A 52 1.00 13.61 -0.17
CA LEU A 52 1.69 14.85 0.18
C LEU A 52 2.11 15.65 -1.06
N GLY A 53 2.57 14.97 -2.11
CA GLY A 53 2.90 15.59 -3.40
C GLY A 53 1.69 16.25 -4.09
N ASN A 54 0.48 15.78 -3.80
CA ASN A 54 -0.79 16.37 -4.26
C ASN A 54 -1.36 17.38 -3.26
N GLU A 55 -0.54 17.92 -2.36
CA GLU A 55 -0.90 18.94 -1.37
C GLU A 55 -2.02 18.51 -0.40
N ARG A 56 -2.17 17.20 -0.16
CA ARG A 56 -3.08 16.71 0.89
C ARG A 56 -2.53 17.05 2.26
N TYR A 57 -3.44 17.33 3.19
CA TYR A 57 -3.06 17.59 4.57
C TYR A 57 -2.53 16.30 5.22
N PRO A 58 -1.46 16.36 6.05
CA PRO A 58 -0.94 15.19 6.77
C PRO A 58 -2.01 14.45 7.58
N GLU A 59 -3.02 15.16 8.06
CA GLU A 59 -4.18 14.60 8.77
C GLU A 59 -5.02 13.70 7.84
N GLU A 60 -5.22 14.07 6.58
CA GLU A 60 -5.92 13.23 5.59
C GLU A 60 -5.12 11.94 5.34
N VAL A 61 -3.79 12.05 5.21
CA VAL A 61 -2.87 10.91 5.03
C VAL A 61 -3.02 9.94 6.21
N LEU A 62 -3.00 10.44 7.44
CA LEU A 62 -3.15 9.63 8.65
C LEU A 62 -4.54 8.97 8.73
N ILE A 63 -5.62 9.66 8.35
CA ILE A 63 -6.97 9.09 8.32
C ILE A 63 -7.02 7.86 7.41
N PHE A 64 -6.52 7.96 6.18
CA PHE A 64 -6.54 6.83 5.25
C PHE A 64 -5.58 5.72 5.66
N PHE A 65 -4.41 6.05 6.22
CA PHE A 65 -3.52 5.04 6.82
C PHE A 65 -4.25 4.23 7.90
N ASN A 66 -4.97 4.91 8.81
CA ASN A 66 -5.71 4.25 9.88
C ASN A 66 -6.86 3.36 9.36
N SER A 67 -7.43 3.67 8.19
CA SER A 67 -8.45 2.82 7.58
C SER A 67 -7.91 1.47 7.11
N LEU A 68 -6.63 1.44 6.70
CA LEU A 68 -5.93 0.21 6.30
C LEU A 68 -5.42 -0.58 7.52
N TYR A 69 -5.01 0.10 8.59
CA TYR A 69 -4.51 -0.52 9.82
C TYR A 69 -5.57 -1.34 10.57
N ARG A 70 -6.86 -1.04 10.37
CA ARG A 70 -7.98 -1.69 11.07
C ARG A 70 -8.48 -2.98 10.40
N TRP A 71 -7.78 -3.46 9.37
CA TRP A 71 -8.03 -4.76 8.78
C TRP A 71 -7.53 -5.89 9.69
#